data_AF-A0A418B3W4-F1
#
_entry.id   AF-A0A418B3W4-F1
#
_cell.length_a   1.000
_cell.length_b   1.000
_cell.length_c   1.000
_cell.angle_alpha   90.00
_cell.angle_beta   90.00
_cell.angle_gamma   90.00
#
_symmetry.space_group_name_H-M   'P 1'
#
loop_
_entity.id
_entity.type
_entity.pdbx_description
1 polymer ?
#
loop_
_entity_poly.entity_id
_entity_poly.type
_entity_poly.pdbx_seq_one_letter_code
_entity_poly.pdbx_strand_id
1 'polypeptide(L)'
;MCIDGSHEVVGVRSNCGYRPAPSPRDPNVKVRFRTSLHNTVCDVMSSLDGWEETDSEMDWDLHWADVGWIREYYDLVQPKLHEHQRLNHFKNHYELTRKDLLIKNLKRMKKQQAKTYGNDLLVLSIGGRREVGVAAADFWSLTFVLPMEYGMFLEEFKRYPGAMWIMKPIGKAQGKGIFLFEKLSQISDWKKDHTWKSDGLQAKTSDTYIVQKYIQNPYTIGGAHVVNRACD
;
A
#
# COMPACT_ATOMS: atom_id res chain seq x y z
N MET A 1 14.36 50.59 -37.38
CA MET A 1 13.97 49.25 -37.86
C MET A 1 13.26 48.55 -36.73
N CYS A 2 11.93 48.46 -36.85
CA CYS A 2 11.09 47.66 -35.96
C CYS A 2 11.43 46.19 -36.18
N ILE A 3 11.72 45.45 -35.11
CA ILE A 3 11.61 44.00 -35.11
C ILE A 3 10.69 43.66 -33.96
N ASP A 4 9.46 43.38 -34.37
CA ASP A 4 8.40 42.76 -33.59
C ASP A 4 8.84 41.33 -33.23
N GLY A 5 8.64 40.93 -31.98
CA GLY A 5 9.20 39.72 -31.41
C GLY A 5 8.36 39.24 -30.24
N SER A 6 7.09 39.01 -30.52
CA SER A 6 6.17 38.29 -29.65
C SER A 6 6.73 36.90 -29.32
N HIS A 7 7.31 36.75 -28.13
CA HIS A 7 7.54 35.44 -27.53
C HIS A 7 6.19 34.85 -27.12
N GLU A 8 5.67 33.95 -27.95
CA GLU A 8 4.49 33.15 -27.65
C GLU A 8 4.83 32.20 -26.49
N VAL A 9 4.20 32.43 -25.34
CA VAL A 9 4.24 31.50 -24.21
C VAL A 9 3.47 30.25 -24.64
N VAL A 10 4.17 29.16 -24.93
CA VAL A 10 3.56 27.85 -25.19
C VAL A 10 2.92 27.36 -23.88
N GLY A 11 1.66 27.77 -23.67
CA GLY A 11 0.82 27.23 -22.63
C GLY A 11 0.55 25.77 -22.93
N VAL A 12 1.14 24.86 -22.16
CA VAL A 12 0.74 23.46 -22.12
C VAL A 12 -0.70 23.44 -21.58
N ARG A 13 -1.68 23.45 -22.48
CA ARG A 13 -3.07 23.17 -22.14
C ARG A 13 -3.11 21.73 -21.61
N SER A 14 -3.30 21.59 -20.31
CA SER A 14 -3.72 20.33 -19.71
C SER A 14 -5.04 19.93 -20.35
N ASN A 15 -4.98 19.01 -21.30
CA ASN A 15 -6.16 18.40 -21.90
C ASN A 15 -6.79 17.50 -20.83
N CYS A 16 -7.53 18.12 -19.89
CA CYS A 16 -8.50 17.39 -19.08
C CYS A 16 -9.65 17.04 -20.04
N GLY A 17 -9.38 16.04 -20.88
CA GLY A 17 -10.36 15.50 -21.80
C GLY A 17 -11.54 15.01 -20.98
N TYR A 18 -12.70 15.62 -21.22
CA TYR A 18 -13.99 15.03 -20.91
C TYR A 18 -13.93 13.58 -21.41
N ARG A 19 -13.95 12.59 -20.51
CA ARG A 19 -14.16 11.20 -20.94
C ARG A 19 -15.57 11.16 -21.54
N PRO A 20 -15.74 10.73 -22.80
CA PRO A 20 -17.07 10.57 -23.35
C PRO A 20 -17.87 9.62 -22.44
N ALA A 21 -19.18 9.88 -22.39
CA ALA A 21 -20.22 8.96 -21.96
C ALA A 21 -19.78 7.50 -22.24
N PRO A 22 -19.63 6.53 -21.30
CA PRO A 22 -19.54 5.15 -21.77
C PRO A 22 -20.72 4.90 -22.70
N SER A 23 -20.47 4.26 -23.86
CA SER A 23 -21.53 3.92 -24.82
C SER A 23 -22.71 3.32 -24.06
N PRO A 24 -23.98 3.67 -24.40
CA PRO A 24 -25.14 3.08 -23.75
C PRO A 24 -24.95 1.58 -23.68
N ARG A 25 -24.89 1.02 -22.47
CA ARG A 25 -24.77 -0.43 -22.30
C ARG A 25 -25.98 -1.06 -22.99
N ASP A 26 -25.77 -2.22 -23.61
CA ASP A 26 -26.88 -2.98 -24.15
C ASP A 26 -27.88 -3.23 -23.00
N PRO A 27 -29.12 -2.73 -23.09
CA PRO A 27 -30.09 -2.84 -22.01
C PRO A 27 -30.46 -4.29 -21.68
N ASN A 28 -30.09 -5.26 -22.53
CA ASN A 28 -30.28 -6.68 -22.26
C ASN A 28 -29.15 -7.30 -21.41
N VAL A 29 -28.04 -6.61 -21.20
CA VAL A 29 -26.91 -7.13 -20.41
C VAL A 29 -27.08 -6.69 -18.95
N LYS A 30 -27.59 -7.61 -18.14
CA LYS A 30 -27.66 -7.46 -16.69
C LYS A 30 -26.35 -7.90 -16.05
N VAL A 31 -25.84 -7.10 -15.12
CA VAL A 31 -24.67 -7.42 -14.29
C VAL A 31 -25.16 -7.83 -12.91
N ARG A 32 -24.86 -9.05 -12.51
CA ARG A 32 -25.19 -9.53 -11.16
C ARG A 32 -24.03 -9.27 -10.24
N PHE A 33 -24.27 -8.54 -9.16
CA PHE A 33 -23.25 -8.27 -8.15
C PHE A 33 -23.60 -8.89 -6.81
N ARG A 34 -22.57 -9.29 -6.07
CA ARG A 34 -22.70 -9.82 -4.71
C ARG A 34 -21.80 -9.05 -3.77
N THR A 35 -22.32 -8.63 -2.62
CA THR A 35 -21.50 -8.05 -1.56
C THR A 35 -22.06 -8.35 -0.17
N SER A 36 -21.19 -8.58 0.81
CA SER A 36 -21.55 -8.64 2.23
C SER A 36 -21.55 -7.25 2.89
N LEU A 37 -21.17 -6.20 2.15
CA LEU A 37 -20.95 -4.86 2.67
C LEU A 37 -22.14 -3.96 2.35
N HIS A 38 -23.02 -3.73 3.32
CA HIS A 38 -24.09 -2.73 3.22
C HIS A 38 -23.56 -1.32 3.52
N ASN A 39 -22.73 -0.81 2.60
CA ASN A 39 -22.14 0.52 2.66
C ASN A 39 -22.28 1.23 1.30
N THR A 40 -21.57 2.34 1.13
CA THR A 40 -21.56 3.12 -0.12
C THR A 40 -21.28 2.30 -1.38
N VAL A 41 -20.53 1.19 -1.28
CA VAL A 41 -20.31 0.31 -2.44
C VAL A 41 -21.61 -0.36 -2.88
N CYS A 42 -22.39 -0.90 -1.95
CA CYS A 42 -23.71 -1.45 -2.23
C CYS A 42 -24.64 -0.35 -2.78
N ASP A 43 -24.67 0.82 -2.16
CA ASP A 43 -25.50 1.95 -2.64
C ASP A 43 -25.15 2.34 -4.08
N VAL A 44 -23.86 2.42 -4.40
CA VAL A 44 -23.37 2.75 -5.74
C VAL A 44 -23.76 1.65 -6.72
N MET A 45 -23.50 0.38 -6.42
CA MET A 45 -23.83 -0.73 -7.32
C MET A 45 -25.33 -0.83 -7.59
N SER A 46 -26.16 -0.66 -6.57
CA SER A 46 -27.63 -0.66 -6.68
C SER A 46 -28.16 0.54 -7.46
N SER A 47 -27.42 1.65 -7.51
CA SER A 47 -27.82 2.84 -8.28
C SER A 47 -27.49 2.74 -9.77
N LEU A 48 -26.71 1.74 -10.19
CA LEU A 48 -26.30 1.56 -11.58
C LEU A 48 -27.39 0.85 -12.39
N ASP A 49 -27.72 1.41 -13.55
CA ASP A 49 -28.68 0.80 -14.46
C ASP A 49 -28.17 -0.56 -14.99
N GLY A 50 -29.04 -1.56 -14.99
CA GLY A 50 -28.72 -2.94 -15.36
C GLY A 50 -27.90 -3.73 -14.34
N TRP A 51 -27.75 -3.25 -13.09
CA TRP A 51 -27.10 -4.01 -12.01
C TRP A 51 -28.13 -4.59 -11.05
N GLU A 52 -27.97 -5.86 -10.71
CA GLU A 52 -28.87 -6.58 -9.81
C GLU A 52 -28.07 -7.28 -8.72
N GLU A 53 -28.48 -7.09 -7.46
CA GLU A 53 -27.89 -7.81 -6.33
C GLU A 53 -28.33 -9.27 -6.37
N THR A 54 -27.40 -10.18 -6.05
CA THR A 54 -27.67 -11.61 -5.96
C THR A 54 -27.10 -12.21 -4.68
N ASP A 55 -27.90 -13.07 -4.05
CA ASP A 55 -27.49 -13.87 -2.89
C ASP A 55 -26.84 -15.20 -3.28
N SER A 56 -26.76 -15.50 -4.59
CA SER A 56 -26.17 -16.75 -5.07
C SER A 56 -24.69 -16.85 -4.70
N GLU A 57 -24.26 -18.03 -4.24
CA GLU A 57 -22.87 -18.25 -3.86
C GLU A 57 -21.90 -18.19 -5.05
N MET A 58 -22.36 -18.58 -6.24
CA MET A 58 -21.52 -18.74 -7.43
C MET A 58 -22.12 -18.17 -8.72
N ASP A 59 -23.37 -17.70 -8.72
CA ASP A 59 -24.01 -17.10 -9.90
C ASP A 59 -24.04 -15.58 -9.79
N TRP A 60 -22.87 -14.97 -10.00
CA TRP A 60 -22.60 -13.53 -9.95
C TRP A 60 -21.55 -13.18 -11.00
N ASP A 61 -21.57 -11.95 -11.52
CA ASP A 61 -20.56 -11.42 -12.45
C ASP A 61 -19.44 -10.69 -11.70
N LEU A 62 -19.81 -9.94 -10.65
CA LEU A 62 -18.87 -9.24 -9.76
C LEU A 62 -19.17 -9.58 -8.30
N HIS A 63 -18.17 -10.10 -7.58
CA HIS A 63 -18.26 -10.21 -6.14
C HIS A 63 -17.34 -9.20 -5.46
N TRP A 64 -17.95 -8.23 -4.79
CA TRP A 64 -17.25 -7.28 -3.95
C TRP A 64 -17.16 -7.84 -2.53
N ALA A 65 -16.08 -8.57 -2.29
CA ALA A 65 -15.82 -9.26 -1.04
C ALA A 65 -15.00 -8.40 -0.07
N ASP A 66 -15.16 -8.64 1.23
CA ASP A 66 -14.30 -8.08 2.25
C ASP A 66 -12.99 -8.89 2.41
N VAL A 67 -12.01 -8.29 3.08
CA VAL A 67 -10.68 -8.89 3.28
C VAL A 67 -10.74 -10.18 4.11
N GLY A 68 -11.72 -10.31 5.02
CA GLY A 68 -11.93 -11.52 5.81
C GLY A 68 -12.38 -12.67 4.92
N TRP A 69 -13.42 -12.45 4.12
CA TRP A 69 -13.92 -13.44 3.15
C TRP A 69 -12.82 -13.91 2.20
N ILE A 70 -12.01 -12.99 1.67
CA ILE A 70 -10.90 -13.35 0.76
C ILE A 70 -9.84 -14.22 1.45
N ARG A 71 -9.55 -13.99 2.73
CA ARG A 71 -8.57 -14.79 3.46
C ARG A 71 -9.05 -16.22 3.72
N GLU A 72 -10.34 -16.40 3.88
CA GLU A 72 -10.93 -17.69 4.26
C GLU A 72 -11.34 -18.52 3.04
N TYR A 73 -11.88 -17.87 2.00
CA TYR A 73 -12.59 -18.55 0.91
C TYR A 73 -11.93 -18.43 -0.47
N TYR A 74 -10.98 -17.51 -0.68
CA TYR A 74 -10.41 -17.29 -2.02
C TYR A 74 -9.82 -18.56 -2.63
N ASP A 75 -9.04 -19.33 -1.87
CA ASP A 75 -8.41 -20.56 -2.38
C ASP A 75 -9.43 -21.66 -2.70
N LEU A 76 -10.59 -21.65 -2.05
CA LEU A 76 -11.70 -22.58 -2.31
C LEU A 76 -12.51 -22.19 -3.53
N VAL A 77 -12.68 -20.88 -3.77
CA VAL A 77 -13.51 -20.33 -4.85
C VAL A 77 -12.72 -20.18 -6.14
N GLN A 78 -11.43 -19.81 -6.09
CA GLN A 78 -10.58 -19.56 -7.26
C GLN A 78 -10.66 -20.67 -8.33
N PRO A 79 -10.57 -21.98 -8.01
CA PRO A 79 -10.62 -23.03 -9.03
C PRO A 79 -12.00 -23.20 -9.68
N LYS A 80 -13.05 -22.64 -9.07
CA LYS A 80 -14.44 -22.76 -9.51
C LYS A 80 -14.95 -21.51 -10.24
N LEU A 81 -14.14 -20.44 -10.29
CA LEU A 81 -14.54 -19.20 -10.94
C LEU A 81 -14.67 -19.37 -12.45
N HIS A 82 -15.77 -18.86 -13.00
CA HIS A 82 -15.94 -18.75 -14.44
C HIS A 82 -15.16 -17.57 -15.01
N GLU A 83 -14.86 -17.61 -16.31
CA GLU A 83 -14.05 -16.59 -16.99
C GLU A 83 -14.65 -15.17 -16.95
N HIS A 84 -15.97 -15.05 -16.81
CA HIS A 84 -16.65 -13.75 -16.70
C HIS A 84 -16.60 -13.17 -15.28
N GLN A 85 -16.35 -14.00 -14.26
CA GLN A 85 -16.45 -13.62 -12.86
C GLN A 85 -15.26 -12.76 -12.41
N ARG A 86 -15.54 -11.70 -11.68
CA ARG A 86 -14.53 -10.76 -11.17
C ARG A 86 -14.62 -10.63 -9.66
N LEU A 87 -13.44 -10.60 -9.02
CA LEU A 87 -13.28 -10.30 -7.60
C LEU A 87 -12.47 -9.02 -7.44
N ASN A 88 -12.77 -8.23 -6.41
CA ASN A 88 -12.08 -6.98 -6.09
C ASN A 88 -10.71 -7.16 -5.40
N HIS A 89 -10.26 -8.40 -5.18
CA HIS A 89 -9.00 -8.70 -4.50
C HIS A 89 -8.14 -9.70 -5.27
N PHE A 90 -6.83 -9.45 -5.26
CA PHE A 90 -5.84 -10.40 -5.76
C PHE A 90 -5.43 -11.41 -4.70
N LYS A 91 -5.08 -12.61 -5.16
CA LYS A 91 -4.39 -13.62 -4.34
C LYS A 91 -3.13 -13.00 -3.73
N ASN A 92 -2.90 -13.26 -2.44
CA ASN A 92 -1.74 -12.78 -1.70
C ASN A 92 -1.59 -11.24 -1.68
N HIS A 93 -2.68 -10.47 -1.79
CA HIS A 93 -2.67 -8.99 -1.69
C HIS A 93 -1.96 -8.47 -0.42
N TYR A 94 -1.88 -9.29 0.63
CA TYR A 94 -1.20 -8.97 1.88
C TYR A 94 0.32 -8.79 1.73
N GLU A 95 0.94 -9.30 0.66
CA GLU A 95 2.38 -9.13 0.36
C GLU A 95 2.79 -7.67 0.16
N LEU A 96 1.87 -6.83 -0.33
CA LEU A 96 2.08 -5.41 -0.54
C LEU A 96 1.36 -4.53 0.49
N THR A 97 0.26 -5.02 1.07
CA THR A 97 -0.56 -4.22 2.00
C THR A 97 -0.16 -4.37 3.47
N ARG A 98 0.51 -5.48 3.87
CA ARG A 98 1.09 -5.60 5.22
C ARG A 98 2.47 -4.97 5.28
N LYS A 99 2.72 -4.21 6.36
CA LYS A 99 3.94 -3.38 6.48
C LYS A 99 5.23 -4.20 6.55
N ASP A 100 5.21 -5.36 7.22
CA ASP A 100 6.35 -6.26 7.32
C ASP A 100 6.70 -6.92 5.98
N LEU A 101 5.68 -7.39 5.25
CA LEU A 101 5.86 -8.04 3.95
C LEU A 101 6.25 -7.03 2.87
N LEU A 102 5.65 -5.85 2.87
CA LEU A 102 6.04 -4.76 1.96
C LEU A 102 7.54 -4.46 2.08
N ILE A 103 8.04 -4.25 3.30
CA ILE A 103 9.45 -3.94 3.52
C ILE A 103 10.37 -5.12 3.16
N LYS A 104 9.95 -6.35 3.45
CA LYS A 104 10.69 -7.56 3.01
C LYS A 104 10.78 -7.64 1.49
N ASN A 105 9.69 -7.38 0.79
CA ASN A 105 9.63 -7.40 -0.68
C ASN A 105 10.47 -6.27 -1.30
N LEU A 106 10.44 -5.06 -0.73
CA LEU A 106 11.29 -3.94 -1.16
C LEU A 106 12.78 -4.22 -0.92
N LYS A 107 13.15 -4.77 0.25
CA LYS A 107 14.54 -5.20 0.52
C LYS A 107 15.00 -6.30 -0.46
N ARG A 108 14.13 -7.25 -0.78
CA ARG A 108 14.40 -8.32 -1.76
C ARG A 108 14.62 -7.74 -3.16
N MET A 109 13.75 -6.82 -3.60
CA MET A 109 13.86 -6.13 -4.88
C MET A 109 15.19 -5.38 -4.99
N LYS A 110 15.56 -4.59 -3.98
CA LYS A 110 16.85 -3.88 -3.92
C LYS A 110 18.04 -4.82 -4.05
N LYS A 111 18.02 -5.95 -3.31
CA LYS A 111 19.09 -6.95 -3.35
C LYS A 111 19.18 -7.64 -4.72
N GLN A 112 18.05 -7.91 -5.36
CA GLN A 112 18.04 -8.51 -6.71
C GLN A 112 18.60 -7.54 -7.75
N GLN A 113 18.19 -6.28 -7.72
CA GLN A 113 18.70 -5.26 -8.62
C GLN A 113 20.21 -5.04 -8.48
N ALA A 114 20.71 -4.96 -7.23
CA ALA A 114 22.15 -4.82 -6.96
C ALA A 114 22.97 -6.03 -7.46
N LYS A 115 22.39 -7.24 -7.45
CA LYS A 115 23.04 -8.42 -8.03
C LYS A 115 23.10 -8.37 -9.55
N THR A 116 22.05 -7.88 -10.20
CA THR A 116 21.93 -7.87 -11.67
C THR A 116 22.73 -6.74 -12.32
N TYR A 117 22.73 -5.55 -11.72
CA TYR A 117 23.31 -4.34 -12.32
C TYR A 117 24.55 -3.82 -11.58
N GLY A 118 24.97 -4.47 -10.49
CA GLY A 118 26.04 -3.99 -9.62
C GLY A 118 25.56 -2.91 -8.64
N ASN A 119 26.48 -2.39 -7.83
CA ASN A 119 26.21 -1.29 -6.90
C ASN A 119 26.25 0.10 -7.56
N ASP A 120 26.67 0.18 -8.83
CA ASP A 120 26.75 1.42 -9.59
C ASP A 120 25.39 1.70 -10.25
N LEU A 121 24.82 2.85 -9.89
CA LEU A 121 23.67 3.54 -10.51
C LEU A 121 22.62 2.68 -11.24
N LEU A 122 21.50 2.45 -10.54
CA LEU A 122 20.30 1.81 -11.05
C LEU A 122 19.67 2.62 -12.21
N VAL A 123 19.79 2.12 -13.43
CA VAL A 123 19.03 2.59 -14.60
C VAL A 123 17.63 1.97 -14.55
N LEU A 124 16.65 2.69 -14.00
CA LEU A 124 15.25 2.43 -14.33
C LEU A 124 14.96 3.11 -15.67
N SER A 125 14.99 2.32 -16.74
CA SER A 125 14.58 2.77 -18.07
C SER A 125 13.04 2.83 -18.10
N ILE A 126 12.46 3.95 -17.66
CA ILE A 126 11.05 4.25 -17.95
C ILE A 126 11.03 4.85 -19.36
N GLY A 127 10.52 4.09 -20.34
CA GLY A 127 10.33 4.60 -21.71
C GLY A 127 11.55 4.54 -22.64
N GLY A 128 12.53 3.68 -22.38
CA GLY A 128 13.64 3.42 -23.33
C GLY A 128 14.73 4.50 -23.39
N ARG A 129 14.66 5.53 -22.55
CA ARG A 129 15.73 6.53 -22.38
C ARG A 129 16.60 6.16 -21.19
N ARG A 130 17.92 6.08 -21.44
CA ARG A 130 18.94 5.98 -20.39
C ARG A 130 19.06 7.32 -19.70
N GLU A 131 18.24 7.56 -18.69
CA GLU A 131 18.43 8.68 -17.78
C GLU A 131 19.22 8.19 -16.55
N VAL A 132 20.06 9.08 -16.01
CA VAL A 132 20.79 8.90 -14.75
C VAL A 132 19.75 8.83 -13.63
N GLY A 133 19.22 7.63 -13.41
CA GLY A 133 18.06 7.38 -12.56
C GLY A 133 18.42 7.43 -11.08
N VAL A 134 17.63 8.17 -10.31
CA VAL A 134 17.62 8.11 -8.84
C VAL A 134 17.43 6.64 -8.44
N ALA A 135 18.31 6.14 -7.59
CA ALA A 135 18.30 4.75 -7.13
C ALA A 135 16.86 4.33 -6.79
N ALA A 136 16.38 3.25 -7.40
CA ALA A 136 15.04 2.66 -7.18
C ALA A 136 14.75 2.27 -5.72
N ALA A 137 15.66 2.59 -4.80
CA ALA A 137 15.68 2.16 -3.43
C ALA A 137 15.72 3.30 -2.40
N ASP A 138 15.51 4.55 -2.82
CA ASP A 138 15.56 5.72 -1.91
C ASP A 138 14.17 6.33 -1.62
N PHE A 139 13.09 5.68 -2.07
CA PHE A 139 11.73 6.18 -1.86
C PHE A 139 11.10 5.70 -0.54
N TRP A 140 11.76 4.83 0.24
CA TRP A 140 11.30 4.41 1.57
C TRP A 140 12.37 4.68 2.63
N SER A 141 11.94 5.06 3.82
CA SER A 141 12.86 5.31 4.92
C SER A 141 13.34 4.01 5.58
N LEU A 142 14.50 4.09 6.23
CA LEU A 142 15.12 2.95 6.91
C LEU A 142 14.14 2.27 7.87
N THR A 143 13.88 0.98 7.64
CA THR A 143 12.81 0.22 8.32
C THR A 143 13.27 -1.16 8.76
N PHE A 144 12.87 -1.55 9.98
CA PHE A 144 13.17 -2.82 10.62
C PHE A 144 11.90 -3.50 11.14
N VAL A 145 11.84 -4.83 11.07
CA VAL A 145 10.74 -5.65 11.61
C VAL A 145 11.14 -6.19 12.97
N LEU A 146 10.47 -5.76 14.04
CA LEU A 146 10.74 -6.21 15.40
C LEU A 146 9.79 -7.36 15.82
N PRO A 147 10.26 -8.34 16.61
CA PRO A 147 11.57 -8.40 17.28
C PRO A 147 12.72 -8.95 16.41
N MET A 148 12.42 -9.49 15.23
CA MET A 148 13.38 -10.24 14.40
C MET A 148 14.64 -9.45 14.02
N GLU A 149 14.51 -8.16 13.70
CA GLU A 149 15.59 -7.28 13.25
C GLU A 149 16.05 -6.31 14.37
N TYR A 150 15.80 -6.63 15.64
CA TYR A 150 16.12 -5.73 16.77
C TYR A 150 17.62 -5.40 16.87
N GLY A 151 18.50 -6.38 16.66
CA GLY A 151 19.95 -6.16 16.67
C GLY A 151 20.40 -5.16 15.60
N MET A 152 19.93 -5.35 14.36
CA MET A 152 20.21 -4.44 13.24
C MET A 152 19.65 -3.04 13.50
N PHE A 153 18.45 -2.96 14.07
CA PHE A 153 17.86 -1.69 14.48
C PHE A 153 18.74 -0.97 15.51
N LEU A 154 19.25 -1.67 16.53
CA LEU A 154 20.09 -1.06 17.57
C LEU A 154 21.39 -0.49 17.01
N GLU A 155 22.00 -1.16 16.03
CA GLU A 155 23.21 -0.68 15.36
C GLU A 155 22.94 0.63 14.61
N GLU A 156 21.87 0.68 13.84
CA GLU A 156 21.49 1.88 13.09
C GLU A 156 20.99 3.02 13.98
N PHE A 157 20.25 2.70 15.05
CA PHE A 157 19.81 3.68 16.04
C PHE A 157 21.00 4.43 16.66
N LYS A 158 22.11 3.74 16.96
CA LYS A 158 23.34 4.36 17.48
C LYS A 158 24.03 5.28 16.47
N ARG A 159 23.86 5.03 15.16
CA ARG A 159 24.44 5.87 14.10
C ARG A 159 23.71 7.20 13.92
N TYR A 160 22.46 7.29 14.38
CA TYR A 160 21.63 8.49 14.27
C TYR A 160 21.18 8.99 15.65
N PRO A 161 22.09 9.50 16.50
CA PRO A 161 21.74 10.02 17.81
C PRO A 161 20.74 11.18 17.69
N GLY A 162 19.66 11.14 18.47
CA GLY A 162 18.62 12.19 18.45
C GLY A 162 17.66 12.13 17.26
N ALA A 163 17.78 11.14 16.36
CA ALA A 163 16.80 10.98 15.30
C ALA A 163 15.45 10.50 15.84
N MET A 164 14.37 11.01 15.24
CA MET A 164 13.02 10.53 15.49
C MET A 164 12.77 9.20 14.78
N TRP A 165 12.12 8.28 15.48
CA TRP A 165 11.68 6.99 14.96
C TRP A 165 10.19 6.81 15.20
N ILE A 166 9.54 5.99 14.36
CA ILE A 166 8.12 5.69 14.43
C ILE A 166 7.91 4.18 14.48
N MET A 167 7.16 3.71 15.47
CA MET A 167 6.71 2.32 15.58
C MET A 167 5.31 2.20 15.00
N LYS A 168 5.11 1.18 14.15
CA LYS A 168 3.80 0.90 13.55
C LYS A 168 3.49 -0.59 13.64
N PRO A 169 2.30 -0.98 14.12
CA PRO A 169 1.88 -2.38 14.13
C PRO A 169 1.70 -2.88 12.69
N ILE A 170 2.10 -4.12 12.42
CA ILE A 170 2.15 -4.65 11.04
C ILE A 170 0.76 -4.77 10.39
N GLY A 171 -0.25 -5.13 11.19
CA GLY A 171 -1.60 -5.47 10.72
C GLY A 171 -2.70 -4.47 11.10
N LYS A 172 -2.38 -3.35 11.77
CA LYS A 172 -3.38 -2.31 12.11
C LYS A 172 -3.30 -1.11 11.16
N ALA A 173 -4.41 -0.40 11.03
CA ALA A 173 -4.57 0.79 10.18
C ALA A 173 -5.12 1.98 11.00
N GLN A 174 -5.40 3.10 10.33
CA GLN A 174 -6.02 4.31 10.92
C GLN A 174 -5.19 4.98 12.05
N GLY A 175 -3.87 4.81 12.05
CA GLY A 175 -3.00 5.41 13.07
C GLY A 175 -3.04 4.72 14.44
N LYS A 176 -3.87 3.69 14.63
CA LYS A 176 -4.02 3.00 15.93
C LYS A 176 -2.74 2.24 16.29
N GLY A 177 -2.22 2.51 17.48
CA GLY A 177 -1.00 1.88 18.00
C GLY A 177 0.29 2.42 17.38
N ILE A 178 0.24 3.54 16.65
CA ILE A 178 1.44 4.22 16.18
C ILE A 178 1.96 5.13 17.29
N PHE A 179 3.28 5.13 17.49
CA PHE A 179 3.93 6.06 18.41
C PHE A 179 5.32 6.44 17.91
N LEU A 180 5.77 7.61 18.33
CA LEU A 180 7.09 8.14 18.00
C LEU A 180 8.01 8.03 19.20
N PHE A 181 9.30 7.86 18.96
CA PHE A 181 10.31 7.82 20.01
C PHE A 181 11.67 8.32 19.51
N GLU A 182 12.45 8.85 20.43
CA GLU A 182 13.83 9.31 20.24
C GLU A 182 14.81 8.49 21.09
N LYS A 183 14.33 7.93 22.19
CA LYS A 183 15.13 7.24 23.20
C LYS A 183 14.65 5.80 23.36
N LEU A 184 15.58 4.85 23.49
CA LEU A 184 15.25 3.43 23.68
C LEU A 184 14.45 3.17 24.98
N SER A 185 14.58 4.03 25.98
CA SER A 185 13.79 3.95 27.21
C SER A 185 12.29 4.12 26.97
N GLN A 186 11.89 4.81 25.90
CA GLN A 186 10.47 4.99 25.56
C GLN A 186 9.84 3.72 24.98
N ILE A 187 10.66 2.73 24.60
CA ILE A 187 10.23 1.45 24.01
C ILE A 187 10.65 0.25 24.86
N SER A 188 11.20 0.48 26.05
CA SER A 188 11.68 -0.60 26.92
C SER A 188 10.57 -1.45 27.52
N ASP A 189 9.36 -0.90 27.68
CA ASP A 189 8.22 -1.66 28.20
C ASP A 189 7.64 -2.58 27.13
N TRP A 190 7.65 -2.17 25.86
CA TRP A 190 7.38 -3.07 24.73
C TRP A 190 8.31 -4.29 24.74
N LYS A 191 9.57 -4.12 25.14
CA LYS A 191 10.54 -5.23 25.27
C LYS A 191 10.15 -6.24 26.35
N LYS A 192 9.47 -5.83 27.43
CA LYS A 192 9.10 -6.72 28.55
C LYS A 192 7.94 -7.66 28.18
N ASP A 193 7.07 -7.26 27.27
CA ASP A 193 6.00 -8.12 26.74
C ASP A 193 6.54 -9.25 25.83
N HIS A 194 7.81 -9.20 25.40
CA HIS A 194 8.44 -10.18 24.51
C HIS A 194 9.11 -11.36 25.24
N THR A 195 9.20 -11.36 26.57
CA THR A 195 9.74 -12.51 27.31
C THR A 195 8.68 -13.61 27.40
N TRP A 196 8.72 -14.50 26.41
CA TRP A 196 8.26 -15.89 26.40
C TRP A 196 7.71 -16.40 27.75
N LYS A 197 6.39 -16.35 27.95
CA LYS A 197 5.73 -17.27 28.88
C LYS A 197 5.31 -18.49 28.09
N SER A 198 6.09 -19.56 28.22
CA SER A 198 5.76 -20.91 27.79
C SER A 198 4.79 -21.55 28.78
N ASP A 199 3.56 -21.05 28.85
CA ASP A 199 2.52 -21.80 29.53
C ASP A 199 1.21 -21.72 28.76
N GLY A 200 0.68 -22.90 28.46
CA GLY A 200 -0.40 -23.12 27.52
C GLY A 200 -1.72 -22.56 28.03
N LEU A 201 -2.07 -21.35 27.60
CA LEU A 201 -3.43 -20.90 27.29
C LEU A 201 -3.32 -19.50 26.67
N GLN A 202 -3.59 -19.38 25.36
CA GLN A 202 -3.59 -18.13 24.59
C GLN A 202 -2.51 -17.11 25.00
N ALA A 203 -1.25 -17.46 24.72
CA ALA A 203 -0.16 -16.48 24.74
C ALA A 203 -0.52 -15.36 23.75
N LYS A 204 -0.90 -14.21 24.30
CA LYS A 204 -1.10 -12.93 23.62
C LYS A 204 0.21 -12.64 22.87
N THR A 205 0.31 -13.09 21.61
CA THR A 205 1.48 -12.90 20.77
C THR A 205 1.81 -11.42 20.81
N SER A 206 2.98 -11.06 21.34
CA SER A 206 3.41 -9.68 21.40
C SER A 206 3.26 -9.09 19.99
N ASP A 207 2.47 -8.03 19.87
CA ASP A 207 2.14 -7.44 18.57
C ASP A 207 3.45 -7.16 17.82
N THR A 208 3.59 -7.69 16.60
CA THR A 208 4.77 -7.43 15.76
C THR A 208 4.72 -6.00 15.23
N TYR A 209 5.84 -5.29 15.30
CA TYR A 209 5.94 -3.90 14.83
C TYR A 209 6.99 -3.76 13.74
N ILE A 210 6.80 -2.76 12.90
CA ILE A 210 7.92 -2.15 12.18
C ILE A 210 8.41 -0.92 12.96
N VAL A 211 9.73 -0.73 12.99
CA VAL A 211 10.38 0.51 13.41
C VAL A 211 10.92 1.17 12.16
N GLN A 212 10.59 2.43 11.95
CA GLN A 212 10.97 3.17 10.77
C GLN A 212 11.57 4.53 11.17
N LYS A 213 12.62 4.97 10.49
CA LYS A 213 13.17 6.33 10.68
C LYS A 213 12.12 7.36 10.23
N TYR A 214 11.80 8.31 11.10
CA TYR A 214 10.79 9.32 10.84
C TYR A 214 11.32 10.38 9.87
N ILE A 215 10.46 10.86 8.97
CA ILE A 215 10.80 11.92 8.02
C ILE A 215 10.55 13.27 8.72
N GLN A 216 11.64 13.90 9.18
CA GLN A 216 11.57 15.10 10.01
C GLN A 216 11.13 16.36 9.27
N ASN A 217 11.40 16.44 7.96
CA ASN A 217 11.08 17.60 7.13
C ASN A 217 10.12 17.22 5.99
N PRO A 218 8.84 16.90 6.26
CA PRO A 218 7.87 16.66 5.20
C PRO A 218 7.58 17.94 4.43
N TYR A 219 7.15 17.80 3.17
CA TYR A 219 6.52 18.90 2.46
C TYR A 219 5.28 19.37 3.23
N THR A 220 5.11 20.69 3.36
CA THR A 220 3.99 21.29 4.10
C THR A 220 3.12 22.13 3.17
N ILE A 221 1.82 22.12 3.44
CA ILE A 221 0.85 22.99 2.77
C ILE A 221 0.20 23.84 3.87
N GLY A 222 0.34 25.16 3.80
CA GLY A 222 -0.18 26.07 4.82
C GLY A 222 0.40 25.82 6.23
N GLY A 223 1.63 25.31 6.32
CA GLY A 223 2.27 24.95 7.59
C GLY A 223 1.82 23.60 8.19
N ALA A 224 0.89 22.90 7.54
CA ALA A 224 0.46 21.57 7.96
C ALA A 224 1.21 20.46 7.20
N HIS A 225 1.53 19.37 7.89
CA HIS A 225 2.03 18.15 7.26
C HIS A 225 0.90 17.48 6.46
N VAL A 226 1.15 17.20 5.18
CA VAL A 226 0.18 16.56 4.29
C VAL A 226 0.70 15.21 3.83
N VAL A 227 -0.20 14.23 3.75
CA VAL A 227 0.08 12.90 3.20
C VAL A 227 -0.87 12.66 2.04
N ASN A 228 -0.30 12.40 0.86
CA ASN A 228 -1.09 12.01 -0.31
C ASN A 228 -1.61 10.60 -0.10
N ARG A 229 -2.93 10.44 -0.12
CA ARG A 229 -3.54 9.13 -0.38
C ARG A 229 -3.79 9.04 -1.88
N ALA A 230 -3.14 8.07 -2.54
CA ALA A 230 -3.63 7.63 -3.84
C ALA A 230 -5.06 7.13 -3.61
N CYS A 231 -6.02 7.72 -4.32
CA CYS A 231 -7.38 7.16 -4.35
C CYS A 231 -7.29 5.93 -5.24
N ASP A 232 -7.51 4.75 -4.65
CA ASP A 232 -7.75 3.50 -5.38
C ASP A 232 -9.22 3.45 -5.83
#